data_AF-A0A9E2IHN4-F1
#
_entry.id   AF-A0A9E2IHN4-F1
#
_cell.length_a   1.000
_cell.length_b   1.000
_cell.length_c   1.000
_cell.angle_alpha   90.00
_cell.angle_beta   90.00
_cell.angle_gamma   90.00
#
_symmetry.space_group_name_H-M   'P 1'
#
loop_
_entity.id
_entity.type
_entity.pdbx_description
1 polymer ?
#
loop_
_entity_poly.entity_id
_entity_poly.type
_entity_poly.pdbx_seq_one_letter_code
_entity_poly.pdbx_strand_id
1 'polypeptide(L)'
;MEENNASVAAVPPISKPAQPAQPAQPIKTNNFLVFILSAFLLIVLSIAGFFAFQTQKLAKQLASLQIQLTLTPTASQPPNDDLVNWKTYTYDTFLIKLSSQWHTTQLKNPIQFLNYTSSTIGGDFDPLTDKGKLKIEVYKNRSSLSLQEYVDSQKTGPLELKYDSEESTKIDGIKAIKLISNLGFAYYVKNGDDIYSLIFGLDFNNYSSLADQILSTFKFINSTEKERVDCKDPRPEVCTFECTYPPPHLCGSDSKSYCTVCQACSNPEVAWYEMSDNPCESEDSLSITKQELQQGWYWGSSLQKKSGTPSDWVFSGSGSRSDCWHEPSSLCTLMPD
;
A
#
# COMPACT_ATOMS: atom_id res chain seq x y z
N MET A 1 -6.72 -55.41 74.42
CA MET A 1 -7.68 -55.42 73.31
C MET A 1 -7.02 -56.17 72.17
N GLU A 2 -6.90 -57.49 72.28
CA GLU A 2 -8.00 -58.48 72.13
C GLU A 2 -8.73 -58.27 70.80
N GLU A 3 -8.96 -59.26 69.96
CA GLU A 3 -8.72 -60.70 70.04
C GLU A 3 -8.94 -61.28 68.62
N ASN A 4 -8.21 -62.34 68.33
CA ASN A 4 -8.68 -63.60 67.74
C ASN A 4 -9.59 -63.61 66.50
N ASN A 5 -9.19 -64.38 65.49
CA ASN A 5 -9.63 -65.77 65.28
C ASN A 5 -9.43 -66.11 63.78
N ALA A 6 -8.52 -67.03 63.47
CA ALA A 6 -8.72 -68.48 63.46
C ALA A 6 -9.20 -68.99 62.10
N SER A 7 -8.21 -69.53 61.38
CA SER A 7 -8.24 -70.73 60.56
C SER A 7 -9.54 -71.56 60.58
N VAL A 8 -10.16 -71.69 59.42
CA VAL A 8 -10.97 -72.88 59.06
C VAL A 8 -10.66 -73.26 57.61
N ALA A 9 -10.02 -74.41 57.43
CA ALA A 9 -10.01 -75.13 56.18
C ALA A 9 -11.25 -76.03 56.13
N ALA A 10 -12.03 -76.01 55.04
CA ALA A 10 -12.98 -77.08 54.77
C ALA A 10 -13.50 -77.13 53.32
N VAL A 11 -13.22 -78.27 52.69
CA VAL A 11 -14.07 -79.10 51.80
C VAL A 11 -14.27 -78.66 50.32
N PRO A 12 -14.00 -79.57 49.35
CA PRO A 12 -14.26 -79.36 47.93
C PRO A 12 -15.72 -79.70 47.56
N PRO A 13 -16.32 -79.04 46.55
CA PRO A 13 -17.48 -79.60 45.91
C PRO A 13 -17.33 -79.77 44.40
N ILE A 14 -17.35 -81.05 44.01
CA ILE A 14 -18.29 -81.60 43.02
C ILE A 14 -18.15 -81.03 41.60
N SER A 15 -17.45 -81.82 40.77
CA SER A 15 -17.53 -81.84 39.31
C SER A 15 -18.98 -81.81 38.82
N LYS A 16 -19.34 -80.71 38.15
CA LYS A 16 -20.66 -80.53 37.51
C LYS A 16 -20.62 -81.06 36.06
N PRO A 17 -21.69 -81.70 35.56
CA PRO A 17 -21.67 -82.49 34.33
C PRO A 17 -21.45 -81.65 33.07
N ALA A 18 -20.80 -82.27 32.07
CA ALA A 18 -20.56 -81.72 30.74
C ALA A 18 -21.85 -81.18 30.10
N GLN A 19 -21.85 -79.87 29.84
CA GLN A 19 -22.93 -79.16 29.19
C GLN A 19 -22.80 -79.34 27.65
N PRO A 20 -23.89 -79.68 26.94
CA PRO A 20 -23.85 -79.99 25.50
C PRO A 20 -23.40 -78.79 24.67
N ALA A 21 -22.62 -79.07 23.61
CA ALA A 21 -22.02 -78.09 22.72
C ALA A 21 -23.04 -77.07 22.21
N GLN A 22 -22.83 -75.81 22.60
CA GLN A 22 -23.63 -74.69 22.14
C GLN A 22 -23.42 -74.48 20.63
N PRO A 23 -24.48 -74.24 19.84
CA PRO A 23 -24.37 -73.92 18.42
C PRO A 23 -23.48 -72.68 18.24
N ALA A 24 -22.53 -72.75 17.30
CA ALA A 24 -21.63 -71.65 16.98
C ALA A 24 -22.43 -70.36 16.75
N GLN A 25 -22.22 -69.37 17.61
CA GLN A 25 -22.90 -68.10 17.51
C GLN A 25 -22.51 -67.39 16.19
N PRO A 26 -23.45 -66.70 15.54
CA PRO A 26 -23.16 -65.96 14.32
C PRO A 26 -22.07 -64.92 14.59
N ILE A 27 -20.98 -65.01 13.82
CA ILE A 27 -19.86 -64.07 13.89
C ILE A 27 -20.41 -62.68 13.58
N LYS A 28 -20.50 -61.85 14.61
CA LYS A 28 -20.91 -60.45 14.51
C LYS A 28 -19.88 -59.72 13.65
N THR A 29 -20.20 -59.47 12.39
CA THR A 29 -19.37 -58.67 11.49
C THR A 29 -19.33 -57.24 12.03
N ASN A 30 -18.16 -56.85 12.54
CA ASN A 30 -17.97 -55.52 13.10
C ASN A 30 -17.87 -54.50 11.97
N ASN A 31 -18.98 -53.80 11.70
CA ASN A 31 -19.06 -52.70 10.74
C ASN A 31 -18.16 -51.50 11.08
N PHE A 32 -17.48 -51.53 12.24
CA PHE A 32 -16.55 -50.51 12.70
C PHE A 32 -15.43 -50.21 11.70
N LEU A 33 -14.90 -51.22 11.02
CA LEU A 33 -13.87 -51.04 10.00
C LEU A 33 -14.37 -50.21 8.81
N VAL A 34 -15.63 -50.43 8.40
CA VAL A 34 -16.26 -49.69 7.29
C VAL A 34 -16.43 -48.22 7.64
N PHE A 35 -16.81 -47.92 8.89
CA PHE A 35 -16.89 -46.53 9.37
C PHE A 35 -15.53 -45.83 9.37
N ILE A 36 -14.46 -46.49 9.82
CA ILE A 36 -13.11 -45.92 9.81
C ILE A 36 -12.66 -45.63 8.37
N LEU A 37 -12.84 -46.58 7.45
CA LEU A 37 -12.45 -46.40 6.05
C LEU A 37 -13.24 -45.27 5.37
N SER A 38 -14.53 -45.15 5.67
CA SER A 38 -15.37 -44.05 5.17
C SER A 38 -14.92 -42.68 5.69
N ALA A 39 -14.63 -42.58 6.99
CA ALA A 39 -14.12 -41.35 7.59
C ALA A 39 -12.76 -40.95 7.00
N PHE A 40 -11.86 -41.93 6.79
CA PHE A 40 -10.55 -41.67 6.19
C PHE A 40 -10.67 -41.17 4.74
N LEU A 41 -11.59 -41.72 3.96
CA LEU A 41 -11.86 -41.27 2.59
C LEU A 41 -12.33 -39.82 2.55
N LEU A 42 -13.24 -39.42 3.45
CA LEU A 42 -13.73 -38.03 3.54
C LEU A 42 -12.61 -37.05 3.91
N ILE A 43 -11.72 -37.44 4.81
CA ILE A 43 -10.55 -36.63 5.20
C ILE A 43 -9.63 -36.44 3.99
N VAL A 44 -9.32 -37.52 3.26
CA VAL A 44 -8.46 -37.45 2.06
C VAL A 44 -9.07 -36.55 0.98
N LEU A 45 -10.38 -36.65 0.72
CA LEU A 45 -11.07 -35.79 -0.23
C LEU A 45 -11.06 -34.32 0.18
N SER A 46 -11.23 -34.04 1.49
CA SER A 46 -11.18 -32.68 2.02
C SER A 46 -9.79 -32.05 1.87
N ILE A 47 -8.73 -32.83 2.15
CA ILE A 47 -7.34 -32.39 1.98
C ILE A 47 -7.03 -32.12 0.49
N ALA A 48 -7.44 -33.03 -0.40
CA ALA A 48 -7.24 -32.85 -1.84
C ALA A 48 -7.96 -31.60 -2.38
N GLY A 49 -9.21 -31.36 -1.95
CA GLY A 49 -9.95 -30.15 -2.31
C GLY A 49 -9.28 -28.86 -1.82
N PHE A 50 -8.76 -28.86 -0.60
CA PHE A 50 -8.00 -27.73 -0.05
C PHE A 50 -6.73 -27.44 -0.86
N PHE A 51 -5.95 -28.47 -1.22
CA PHE A 51 -4.76 -28.29 -2.05
C PHE A 51 -5.08 -27.80 -3.47
N ALA A 52 -6.16 -28.30 -4.09
CA ALA A 52 -6.62 -27.81 -5.39
C ALA A 52 -7.01 -26.31 -5.32
N PHE A 53 -7.72 -25.91 -4.26
CA PHE A 53 -8.09 -24.51 -4.03
C PHE A 53 -6.85 -23.62 -3.83
N GLN A 54 -5.88 -24.04 -3.02
CA GLN A 54 -4.63 -23.30 -2.82
C GLN A 54 -3.84 -23.16 -4.12
N THR A 55 -3.77 -24.22 -4.92
CA THR A 55 -3.09 -24.21 -6.22
C THR A 55 -3.76 -23.23 -7.19
N GLN A 56 -5.09 -23.18 -7.23
CA GLN A 56 -5.81 -22.19 -8.03
C GLN A 56 -5.57 -20.75 -7.56
N LYS A 57 -5.54 -20.52 -6.24
CA LYS A 57 -5.23 -19.19 -5.68
C LYS A 57 -3.82 -18.75 -6.06
N LEU A 58 -2.83 -19.65 -5.92
CA LEU A 58 -1.45 -19.39 -6.30
C LEU A 58 -1.30 -19.16 -7.81
N ALA A 59 -1.98 -19.95 -8.65
CA ALA A 59 -1.99 -19.78 -10.09
C ALA A 59 -2.56 -18.41 -10.51
N LYS A 60 -3.61 -17.93 -9.83
CA LYS A 60 -4.15 -16.57 -10.06
C LYS A 60 -3.15 -15.48 -9.67
N GLN A 61 -2.44 -15.62 -8.55
CA GLN A 61 -1.40 -14.68 -8.12
C GLN A 61 -0.17 -14.70 -9.05
N LEU A 62 0.23 -15.87 -9.53
CA LEU A 62 1.31 -16.01 -10.50
C LEU A 62 0.91 -15.44 -11.86
N ALA A 63 -0.33 -15.67 -12.31
CA ALA A 63 -0.84 -15.08 -13.55
C ALA A 63 -0.87 -13.55 -13.49
N SER A 64 -1.25 -12.95 -12.34
CA SER A 64 -1.19 -11.50 -12.17
C SER A 64 0.27 -10.98 -12.16
N LEU A 65 1.21 -11.73 -11.59
CA LEU A 65 2.63 -11.33 -11.55
C LEU A 65 3.34 -11.53 -12.90
N GLN A 66 2.97 -12.55 -13.70
CA GLN A 66 3.55 -12.78 -15.02
C GLN A 66 3.09 -11.74 -16.06
N ILE A 67 1.93 -11.11 -15.88
CA ILE A 67 1.55 -9.94 -16.69
C ILE A 67 2.49 -8.75 -16.41
N GLN A 68 3.12 -8.71 -15.24
CA GLN A 68 3.95 -7.58 -14.81
C GLN A 68 5.44 -7.69 -15.20
N LEU A 69 5.89 -8.82 -15.74
CA LEU A 69 7.31 -9.06 -16.07
C LEU A 69 7.50 -9.61 -17.49
N THR A 70 7.13 -8.84 -18.50
CA THR A 70 7.84 -8.79 -19.80
C THR A 70 7.60 -7.43 -20.45
N LEU A 71 8.05 -6.37 -19.78
CA LEU A 71 8.48 -5.16 -20.49
C LEU A 71 10.01 -5.21 -20.52
N THR A 72 10.56 -6.00 -21.45
CA THR A 72 11.80 -5.54 -22.07
C THR A 72 11.47 -4.13 -22.58
N PRO A 73 12.24 -3.09 -22.26
CA PRO A 73 12.09 -1.79 -22.92
C PRO A 73 12.41 -2.02 -24.39
N THR A 74 11.40 -2.47 -25.14
CA THR A 74 11.33 -2.24 -26.57
C THR A 74 11.44 -0.74 -26.65
N ALA A 75 12.53 -0.26 -27.24
CA ALA A 75 12.70 1.15 -27.54
C ALA A 75 11.34 1.65 -27.99
N SER A 76 10.73 2.52 -27.17
CA SER A 76 9.46 3.14 -27.50
C SER A 76 9.57 3.51 -28.96
N GLN A 77 8.70 2.96 -29.81
CA GLN A 77 8.52 3.55 -31.13
C GLN A 77 8.44 5.07 -30.89
N PRO A 78 9.13 5.88 -31.71
CA PRO A 78 9.00 7.32 -31.62
C PRO A 78 7.49 7.61 -31.55
N PRO A 79 7.05 8.39 -30.54
CA PRO A 79 5.64 8.56 -30.25
C PRO A 79 4.92 8.83 -31.55
N ASN A 80 3.84 8.07 -31.82
CA ASN A 80 2.95 8.36 -32.94
C ASN A 80 2.83 9.88 -33.07
N ASP A 81 3.07 10.40 -34.27
CA ASP A 81 3.01 11.82 -34.65
C ASP A 81 1.65 12.49 -34.32
N ASP A 82 0.71 11.77 -33.69
CA ASP A 82 -0.58 12.24 -33.21
C ASP A 82 -0.51 13.22 -32.03
N LEU A 83 0.67 13.44 -31.41
CA LEU A 83 0.84 14.51 -30.42
C LEU A 83 0.84 15.93 -31.04
N VAL A 84 0.94 16.05 -32.37
CA VAL A 84 1.02 17.35 -33.07
C VAL A 84 -0.22 18.23 -32.84
N ASN A 85 -1.38 17.63 -32.51
CA ASN A 85 -2.64 18.36 -32.32
C ASN A 85 -3.07 18.49 -30.84
N TRP A 86 -2.15 18.32 -29.89
CA TRP A 86 -2.48 18.42 -28.48
C TRP A 86 -2.40 19.88 -28.00
N LYS A 87 -3.46 20.34 -27.34
CA LYS A 87 -3.54 21.64 -26.69
C LYS A 87 -2.99 21.53 -25.27
N THR A 88 -2.18 22.51 -24.86
CA THR A 88 -1.71 22.63 -23.48
C THR A 88 -2.71 23.44 -22.67
N TYR A 89 -3.12 22.90 -21.53
CA TYR A 89 -3.97 23.55 -20.54
C TYR A 89 -3.11 23.86 -19.32
N THR A 90 -2.97 25.15 -19.02
CA THR A 90 -2.12 25.64 -17.93
C THR A 90 -3.00 26.15 -16.79
N TYR A 91 -2.73 25.70 -15.59
CA TYR A 91 -3.36 26.13 -14.33
C TYR A 91 -2.30 26.67 -13.38
N ASP A 92 -2.70 27.12 -12.19
CA ASP A 92 -1.76 27.77 -11.25
C ASP A 92 -0.67 26.82 -10.73
N THR A 93 -0.96 25.51 -10.64
CA THR A 93 -0.04 24.54 -10.03
C THR A 93 0.39 23.39 -10.93
N PHE A 94 -0.27 23.22 -12.08
CA PHE A 94 0.06 22.17 -13.04
C PHE A 94 -0.30 22.58 -14.46
N LEU A 95 0.25 21.87 -15.42
CA LEU A 95 -0.19 21.86 -16.81
C LEU A 95 -0.44 20.43 -17.27
N ILE A 96 -1.32 20.29 -18.24
CA ILE A 96 -1.68 19.02 -18.86
C ILE A 96 -1.88 19.25 -20.36
N LYS A 97 -1.48 18.28 -21.20
CA LYS A 97 -1.78 18.33 -22.63
C LYS A 97 -2.90 17.34 -22.92
N LEU A 98 -3.84 17.74 -23.77
CA LEU A 98 -4.94 16.90 -24.24
C LEU A 98 -5.19 17.16 -25.72
N SER A 99 -5.86 16.24 -26.42
CA SER A 99 -6.25 16.47 -27.81
C SER A 99 -7.13 17.73 -27.94
N SER A 100 -7.02 18.47 -29.04
CA SER A 100 -7.74 19.73 -29.29
C SER A 100 -9.27 19.64 -29.22
N GLN A 101 -9.84 18.43 -29.37
CA GLN A 101 -11.29 18.18 -29.25
C GLN A 101 -11.79 18.22 -27.79
N TRP A 102 -10.91 18.22 -26.79
CA TRP A 102 -11.32 18.19 -25.39
C TRP A 102 -11.86 19.54 -24.92
N HIS A 103 -12.98 19.47 -24.21
CA HIS A 103 -13.64 20.61 -23.59
C HIS A 103 -13.30 20.67 -22.10
N THR A 104 -13.19 21.87 -21.55
CA THR A 104 -12.99 22.10 -20.12
C THR A 104 -14.21 22.78 -19.51
N THR A 105 -14.62 22.37 -18.33
CA THR A 105 -15.60 23.14 -17.56
C THR A 105 -14.89 24.26 -16.79
N GLN A 106 -15.59 25.37 -16.51
CA GLN A 106 -15.02 26.51 -15.76
C GLN A 106 -15.01 26.29 -14.23
N LEU A 107 -15.20 25.05 -13.78
CA LEU A 107 -15.16 24.73 -12.35
C LEU A 107 -13.71 24.81 -11.85
N LYS A 108 -13.52 25.37 -10.65
CA LYS A 108 -12.19 25.52 -10.05
C LYS A 108 -11.71 24.24 -9.35
N ASN A 109 -12.62 23.40 -8.86
CA ASN A 109 -12.31 22.14 -8.19
C ASN A 109 -13.59 21.27 -8.10
N PRO A 110 -13.69 20.13 -8.81
CA PRO A 110 -12.68 19.62 -9.74
C PRO A 110 -12.60 20.46 -11.02
N ILE A 111 -11.43 20.45 -11.65
CA ILE A 111 -11.30 20.82 -13.05
C ILE A 111 -11.71 19.60 -13.88
N GLN A 112 -12.67 19.76 -14.78
CA GLN A 112 -13.14 18.65 -15.62
C GLN A 112 -12.73 18.84 -17.07
N PHE A 113 -12.23 17.76 -17.67
CA PHE A 113 -11.93 17.64 -19.09
C PHE A 113 -12.83 16.57 -19.70
N LEU A 114 -13.51 16.90 -20.80
CA LEU A 114 -14.48 16.04 -21.47
C LEU A 114 -14.10 15.90 -22.94
N ASN A 115 -14.01 14.69 -23.47
CA ASN A 115 -13.79 14.47 -24.91
C ASN A 115 -15.08 14.53 -25.74
N TYR A 116 -16.19 14.97 -25.13
CA TYR A 116 -17.53 14.99 -25.70
C TYR A 116 -18.26 16.28 -25.30
N THR A 117 -19.23 16.67 -26.12
CA THR A 117 -20.13 17.79 -25.82
C THR A 117 -21.26 17.29 -24.92
N SER A 118 -21.29 17.71 -23.66
CA SER A 118 -22.37 17.37 -22.72
C SER A 118 -23.39 18.50 -22.64
N SER A 119 -24.68 18.22 -22.89
CA SER A 119 -25.80 19.10 -22.49
C SER A 119 -26.26 18.86 -21.06
N THR A 120 -25.86 17.73 -20.45
CA THR A 120 -26.29 17.27 -19.12
C THR A 120 -25.08 16.78 -18.35
N ILE A 121 -24.43 17.71 -17.63
CA ILE A 121 -23.37 17.40 -16.68
C ILE A 121 -24.01 16.71 -15.46
N GLY A 122 -23.57 15.49 -15.10
CA GLY A 122 -23.92 14.85 -13.83
C GLY A 122 -24.93 13.67 -13.87
N GLY A 123 -25.14 13.03 -15.03
CA GLY A 123 -25.87 11.75 -15.08
C GLY A 123 -25.01 10.55 -14.63
N ASP A 124 -25.67 9.48 -14.18
CA ASP A 124 -25.02 8.18 -13.95
C ASP A 124 -24.43 7.63 -15.26
N PHE A 125 -23.32 6.89 -15.16
CA PHE A 125 -22.68 6.26 -16.32
C PHE A 125 -23.62 5.24 -16.97
N ASP A 126 -23.90 5.42 -18.26
CA ASP A 126 -24.59 4.43 -19.09
C ASP A 126 -23.61 3.87 -20.13
N PRO A 127 -23.20 2.59 -20.02
CA PRO A 127 -22.19 2.00 -20.89
C PRO A 127 -22.59 1.97 -22.38
N LEU A 128 -23.89 2.06 -22.70
CA LEU A 128 -24.35 2.10 -24.09
C LEU A 128 -24.26 3.51 -24.67
N THR A 129 -24.71 4.51 -23.93
CA THR A 129 -24.78 5.89 -24.43
C THR A 129 -23.49 6.67 -24.19
N ASP A 130 -22.65 6.24 -23.25
CA ASP A 130 -21.35 6.86 -22.93
C ASP A 130 -20.15 6.13 -23.53
N LYS A 131 -20.37 5.15 -24.40
CA LYS A 131 -19.29 4.50 -25.15
C LYS A 131 -18.48 5.55 -25.94
N GLY A 132 -17.15 5.49 -25.81
CA GLY A 132 -16.22 6.42 -26.41
C GLY A 132 -16.11 7.78 -25.70
N LYS A 133 -16.92 8.03 -24.67
CA LYS A 133 -16.84 9.24 -23.86
C LYS A 133 -15.87 9.02 -22.72
N LEU A 134 -15.04 10.03 -22.49
CA LEU A 134 -14.06 10.08 -21.42
C LEU A 134 -14.24 11.37 -20.64
N LYS A 135 -14.16 11.23 -19.32
CA LYS A 135 -14.11 12.34 -18.38
C LYS A 135 -12.86 12.21 -17.53
N ILE A 136 -12.11 13.31 -17.44
CA ILE A 136 -10.99 13.45 -16.51
C ILE A 136 -11.35 14.52 -15.51
N GLU A 137 -11.25 14.22 -14.23
CA GLU A 137 -11.47 15.17 -13.14
C GLU A 137 -10.17 15.31 -12.36
N VAL A 138 -9.70 16.54 -12.22
CA VAL A 138 -8.52 16.86 -11.42
C VAL A 138 -8.98 17.61 -10.19
N TYR A 139 -8.88 16.94 -9.04
CA TYR A 139 -9.11 17.54 -7.74
C TYR A 139 -7.81 18.02 -7.14
N LYS A 140 -7.88 19.14 -6.43
CA LYS A 140 -6.79 19.64 -5.59
C LYS A 140 -7.28 19.74 -4.15
N ASN A 141 -6.65 18.99 -3.25
CA ASN A 141 -7.02 18.95 -1.84
C ASN A 141 -5.80 19.26 -0.98
N ARG A 142 -5.86 20.33 -0.18
CA ARG A 142 -4.83 20.58 0.81
C ARG A 142 -4.95 19.55 1.93
N SER A 143 -3.87 18.85 2.25
CA SER A 143 -3.87 17.80 3.27
C SER A 143 -2.52 17.66 3.94
N SER A 144 -2.53 17.60 5.28
CA SER A 144 -1.34 17.24 6.08
C SER A 144 -1.06 15.74 6.07
N LEU A 145 -2.01 14.90 5.65
CA LEU A 145 -1.86 13.45 5.60
C LEU A 145 -0.76 13.05 4.61
N SER A 146 -0.08 11.95 4.87
CA SER A 146 0.75 11.30 3.86
C SER A 146 -0.11 10.86 2.67
N LEU A 147 0.53 10.61 1.53
CA LEU A 147 -0.17 10.16 0.34
C LEU A 147 -0.95 8.86 0.59
N GLN A 148 -0.35 7.89 1.30
CA GLN A 148 -0.99 6.61 1.59
C GLN A 148 -2.20 6.77 2.51
N GLU A 149 -2.08 7.55 3.58
CA GLU A 149 -3.19 7.79 4.53
C GLU A 149 -4.36 8.47 3.85
N TYR A 150 -4.08 9.44 2.98
CA TYR A 150 -5.12 10.07 2.19
C TYR A 150 -5.83 9.06 1.30
N VAL A 151 -5.08 8.23 0.56
CA VAL A 151 -5.64 7.17 -0.30
C VAL A 151 -6.48 6.18 0.51
N ASP A 152 -6.01 5.74 1.67
CA ASP A 152 -6.76 4.83 2.54
C ASP A 152 -8.06 5.45 3.05
N SER A 153 -8.06 6.76 3.34
CA SER A 153 -9.28 7.51 3.69
C SER A 153 -10.30 7.57 2.53
N GLN A 154 -9.85 7.55 1.27
CA GLN A 154 -10.74 7.53 0.11
C GLN A 154 -11.40 6.17 -0.11
N LYS A 155 -10.82 5.08 0.42
CA LYS A 155 -11.40 3.73 0.31
C LYS A 155 -12.56 3.48 1.27
N THR A 156 -12.64 4.24 2.36
CA THR A 156 -13.67 4.11 3.41
C THR A 156 -14.75 5.19 3.32
N GLY A 157 -14.75 5.97 2.24
CA GLY A 157 -15.71 7.06 2.04
C GLY A 157 -17.16 6.60 1.88
N PRO A 158 -18.13 7.54 1.95
CA PRO A 158 -19.57 7.24 1.88
C PRO A 158 -20.00 6.65 0.53
N LEU A 159 -19.21 6.89 -0.51
CA LEU A 159 -19.27 6.16 -1.77
C LEU A 159 -18.34 4.97 -1.57
N GLU A 160 -18.86 3.82 -1.12
CA GLU A 160 -18.11 2.56 -1.00
C GLU A 160 -17.63 2.06 -2.38
N LEU A 161 -16.73 2.82 -3.01
CA LEU A 161 -16.07 2.44 -4.24
C LEU A 161 -15.17 1.26 -3.91
N LYS A 162 -15.56 0.08 -4.40
CA LYS A 162 -14.73 -1.11 -4.29
C LYS A 162 -13.62 -1.01 -5.33
N TYR A 163 -12.41 -0.77 -4.83
CA TYR A 163 -11.21 -0.81 -5.65
C TYR A 163 -10.72 -2.26 -5.75
N ASP A 164 -10.50 -2.72 -6.97
CA ASP A 164 -10.04 -4.06 -7.30
C ASP A 164 -8.53 -4.22 -7.07
N SER A 165 -7.77 -3.15 -7.27
CA SER A 165 -6.32 -3.13 -7.03
C SER A 165 -5.76 -1.74 -6.72
N GLU A 166 -4.56 -1.75 -6.15
CA GLU A 166 -3.73 -0.58 -5.89
C GLU A 166 -2.33 -0.81 -6.45
N GLU A 167 -1.81 0.17 -7.17
CA GLU A 167 -0.49 0.12 -7.81
C GLU A 167 0.29 1.39 -7.46
N SER A 168 1.60 1.26 -7.17
CA SER A 168 2.48 2.42 -7.08
C SER A 168 2.99 2.80 -8.47
N THR A 169 2.98 4.09 -8.79
CA THR A 169 3.45 4.64 -10.07
C THR A 169 4.12 6.00 -9.86
N LYS A 170 4.43 6.71 -10.95
CA LYS A 170 4.95 8.08 -10.92
C LYS A 170 4.16 8.99 -11.87
N ILE A 171 3.91 10.22 -11.46
CA ILE A 171 3.38 11.29 -12.29
C ILE A 171 4.35 12.45 -12.18
N ASP A 172 4.91 12.88 -13.32
CA ASP A 172 5.96 13.89 -13.35
C ASP A 172 7.16 13.58 -12.45
N GLY A 173 7.56 12.30 -12.37
CA GLY A 173 8.63 11.84 -11.47
C GLY A 173 8.20 11.64 -10.02
N ILE A 174 7.11 12.29 -9.58
CA ILE A 174 6.57 12.21 -8.23
C ILE A 174 5.88 10.88 -7.97
N LYS A 175 6.17 10.26 -6.83
CA LYS A 175 5.49 9.03 -6.40
C LYS A 175 3.98 9.27 -6.36
N ALA A 176 3.26 8.39 -7.04
CA ALA A 176 1.81 8.38 -7.10
C ALA A 176 1.26 7.00 -6.73
N ILE A 177 -0.01 6.96 -6.32
CA ILE A 177 -0.76 5.74 -6.08
C ILE A 177 -1.93 5.71 -7.06
N LYS A 178 -2.05 4.62 -7.81
CA LYS A 178 -3.14 4.35 -8.73
C LYS A 178 -4.10 3.37 -8.08
N LEU A 179 -5.36 3.76 -7.95
CA LEU A 179 -6.46 2.87 -7.57
C LEU A 179 -7.24 2.47 -8.81
N ILE A 180 -7.56 1.18 -8.90
CA ILE A 180 -8.34 0.60 -10.00
C ILE A 180 -9.68 0.12 -9.47
N SER A 181 -10.77 0.42 -10.17
CA SER A 181 -12.12 -0.07 -9.88
C SER A 181 -12.84 -0.42 -11.18
N ASN A 182 -13.98 -1.10 -11.07
CA ASN A 182 -14.89 -1.31 -12.20
C ASN A 182 -15.49 -0.02 -12.79
N LEU A 183 -15.41 1.12 -12.07
CA LEU A 183 -15.96 2.41 -12.49
C LEU A 183 -14.91 3.37 -13.07
N GLY A 184 -13.62 3.11 -12.84
CA GLY A 184 -12.56 3.97 -13.32
C GLY A 184 -11.21 3.70 -12.67
N PHE A 185 -10.24 4.53 -13.03
CA PHE A 185 -8.97 4.64 -12.33
C PHE A 185 -8.88 6.01 -11.66
N ALA A 186 -8.28 6.04 -10.48
CA ALA A 186 -7.93 7.28 -9.80
C ALA A 186 -6.44 7.28 -9.50
N TYR A 187 -5.75 8.36 -9.84
CA TYR A 187 -4.35 8.57 -9.51
C TYR A 187 -4.25 9.63 -8.44
N TYR A 188 -3.53 9.32 -7.37
CA TYR A 188 -3.28 10.23 -6.27
C TYR A 188 -1.80 10.55 -6.22
N VAL A 189 -1.47 11.83 -6.17
CA VAL A 189 -0.09 12.31 -6.10
C VAL A 189 -0.02 13.48 -5.12
N LYS A 190 0.95 13.43 -4.21
CA LYS A 190 1.17 14.49 -3.22
C LYS A 190 2.32 15.37 -3.71
N ASN A 191 2.06 16.68 -3.81
CA ASN A 191 3.07 17.68 -4.18
C ASN A 191 3.00 18.83 -3.18
N GLY A 192 3.98 18.91 -2.28
CA GLY A 192 3.96 19.80 -1.12
C GLY A 192 2.84 19.45 -0.14
N ASP A 193 2.09 20.47 0.28
CA ASP A 193 0.91 20.35 1.16
C ASP A 193 -0.36 19.90 0.43
N ASP A 194 -0.32 19.78 -0.89
CA ASP A 194 -1.47 19.50 -1.73
C ASP A 194 -1.44 18.03 -2.23
N ILE A 195 -2.59 17.38 -2.21
CA ILE A 195 -2.83 16.09 -2.86
C ILE A 195 -3.73 16.32 -4.06
N TYR A 196 -3.26 15.86 -5.22
CA TYR A 196 -4.00 15.88 -6.46
C TYR A 196 -4.61 14.51 -6.72
N SER A 197 -5.90 14.49 -7.05
CA SER A 197 -6.61 13.28 -7.46
C SER A 197 -7.02 13.43 -8.91
N LEU A 198 -6.48 12.61 -9.80
CA LEU A 198 -6.80 12.56 -11.22
C LEU A 198 -7.70 11.34 -11.47
N ILE A 199 -8.99 11.58 -11.66
CA ILE A 199 -10.00 10.54 -11.81
C ILE A 199 -10.36 10.41 -13.29
N PHE A 200 -10.18 9.23 -13.84
CA PHE A 200 -10.57 8.85 -15.20
C PHE A 200 -11.84 8.03 -15.14
N GLY A 201 -12.95 8.60 -15.62
CA GLY A 201 -14.25 7.95 -15.67
C GLY A 201 -14.82 7.87 -17.08
N LEU A 202 -15.88 7.06 -17.22
CA LEU A 202 -16.59 6.72 -18.47
C LEU A 202 -15.72 5.92 -19.47
N ASP A 203 -16.21 4.76 -19.93
CA ASP A 203 -15.60 3.86 -20.95
C ASP A 203 -14.08 3.59 -20.83
N PHE A 204 -13.51 3.81 -19.66
CA PHE A 204 -12.07 3.93 -19.46
C PHE A 204 -11.30 2.62 -19.72
N ASN A 205 -11.95 1.46 -19.61
CA ASN A 205 -11.36 0.16 -19.93
C ASN A 205 -10.85 0.09 -21.37
N ASN A 206 -11.48 0.85 -22.29
CA ASN A 206 -11.07 0.94 -23.69
C ASN A 206 -9.98 1.99 -23.95
N TYR A 207 -9.58 2.76 -22.92
CA TYR A 207 -8.72 3.94 -23.06
C TYR A 207 -7.59 4.01 -22.01
N SER A 208 -7.19 2.88 -21.41
CA SER A 208 -6.09 2.85 -20.44
C SER A 208 -4.77 3.41 -21.01
N SER A 209 -4.43 3.06 -22.26
CA SER A 209 -3.23 3.57 -22.93
C SER A 209 -3.29 5.09 -23.17
N LEU A 210 -4.47 5.63 -23.47
CA LEU A 210 -4.67 7.07 -23.61
C LEU A 210 -4.53 7.78 -22.26
N ALA A 211 -5.01 7.18 -21.16
CA ALA A 211 -4.82 7.73 -19.83
C ALA A 211 -3.33 7.84 -19.47
N ASP A 212 -2.55 6.78 -19.71
CA ASP A 212 -1.10 6.79 -19.49
C ASP A 212 -0.39 7.84 -20.38
N GLN A 213 -0.82 7.97 -21.64
CA GLN A 213 -0.32 9.02 -22.53
C GLN A 213 -0.63 10.42 -22.00
N ILE A 214 -1.86 10.67 -21.53
CA ILE A 214 -2.25 11.96 -20.96
C ILE A 214 -1.42 12.26 -19.70
N LEU A 215 -1.28 11.29 -18.81
CA LEU A 215 -0.49 11.42 -17.58
C LEU A 215 0.99 11.69 -17.86
N SER A 216 1.54 11.15 -18.96
CA SER A 216 2.92 11.47 -19.37
C SER A 216 3.14 12.95 -19.71
N THR A 217 2.08 13.67 -20.03
CA THR A 217 2.12 15.12 -20.33
C THR A 217 1.80 16.00 -19.12
N PHE A 218 1.33 15.40 -18.01
CA PHE A 218 1.02 16.13 -16.79
C PHE A 218 2.31 16.60 -16.14
N LYS A 219 2.40 17.90 -15.84
CA LYS A 219 3.57 18.53 -15.21
C LYS A 219 3.16 19.48 -14.11
N PHE A 220 3.83 19.45 -12.98
CA PHE A 220 3.65 20.43 -11.92
C PHE A 220 4.49 21.68 -12.19
N ILE A 221 3.89 22.87 -12.09
CA ILE A 221 4.57 24.13 -12.44
C ILE A 221 5.53 24.58 -11.33
N ASN A 222 5.21 24.27 -10.08
CA ASN A 222 6.04 24.56 -8.90
C ASN A 222 6.27 23.28 -8.10
N SER A 223 6.66 22.18 -8.76
CA SER A 223 7.01 20.96 -8.04
C SER A 223 8.12 21.27 -7.04
N THR A 224 7.83 21.16 -5.76
CA THR A 224 8.85 21.23 -4.71
C THR A 224 9.63 19.92 -4.59
N GLU A 225 9.23 18.88 -5.33
CA GLU A 225 10.04 17.66 -5.43
C GLU A 225 11.26 17.98 -6.29
N LYS A 226 12.36 18.25 -5.58
CA LYS A 226 13.66 18.54 -6.16
C LYS A 226 14.14 17.31 -6.92
N GLU A 227 14.55 17.51 -8.15
CA GLU A 227 15.04 16.43 -9.02
C GLU A 227 16.17 15.68 -8.30
N ARG A 228 15.90 14.41 -7.95
CA ARG A 228 16.93 13.51 -7.43
C ARG A 228 17.80 13.08 -8.59
N VAL A 229 19.09 13.35 -8.48
CA VAL A 229 20.08 13.02 -9.49
C VAL A 229 20.93 11.86 -8.97
N ASP A 230 20.86 10.73 -9.67
CA ASP A 230 21.67 9.55 -9.33
C ASP A 230 23.16 9.84 -9.57
N CYS A 231 24.00 9.33 -8.66
CA CYS A 231 25.44 9.39 -8.81
C CYS A 231 25.91 8.41 -9.88
N LYS A 232 26.70 8.90 -10.86
CA LYS A 232 27.19 8.10 -11.98
C LYS A 232 28.46 7.33 -11.60
N ASP A 233 28.60 6.13 -12.16
CA ASP A 233 29.84 5.36 -12.12
C ASP A 233 30.76 5.70 -13.32
N PRO A 234 32.09 5.76 -13.12
CA PRO A 234 32.80 5.60 -11.86
C PRO A 234 32.64 6.82 -10.95
N ARG A 235 32.53 6.57 -9.63
CA ARG A 235 32.44 7.62 -8.63
C ARG A 235 33.75 8.41 -8.53
N PRO A 236 33.69 9.73 -8.28
CA PRO A 236 34.90 10.53 -8.08
C PRO A 236 35.62 10.11 -6.80
N GLU A 237 36.93 9.83 -6.89
CA GLU A 237 37.74 9.37 -5.74
C GLU A 237 38.23 10.51 -4.84
N VAL A 238 38.41 11.72 -5.39
CA VAL A 238 38.98 12.86 -4.68
C VAL A 238 38.19 14.13 -4.98
N CYS A 239 37.66 14.76 -3.94
CA CYS A 239 36.97 16.05 -4.01
C CYS A 239 37.63 17.04 -3.04
N THR A 240 38.26 18.10 -3.55
CA THR A 240 39.10 19.01 -2.75
C THR A 240 38.46 20.37 -2.44
N PHE A 241 37.13 20.49 -2.49
CA PHE A 241 36.48 21.79 -2.27
C PHE A 241 35.95 21.95 -0.84
N GLU A 242 36.39 23.03 -0.19
CA GLU A 242 35.79 23.54 1.04
C GLU A 242 34.52 24.34 0.71
N CYS A 243 33.52 24.30 1.59
CA CYS A 243 32.24 24.99 1.40
C CYS A 243 32.42 26.50 1.57
N THR A 244 32.72 27.22 0.47
CA THR A 244 33.08 28.64 0.55
C THR A 244 31.90 29.62 0.60
N TYR A 245 30.67 29.14 0.43
CA TYR A 245 29.44 29.95 0.46
C TYR A 245 28.30 29.10 1.02
N PRO A 246 27.27 29.64 1.70
CA PRO A 246 26.07 28.87 2.01
C PRO A 246 25.34 28.58 0.69
N PRO A 247 25.48 27.39 0.08
CA PRO A 247 24.82 27.06 -1.17
C PRO A 247 23.42 26.51 -0.84
N PRO A 248 22.57 26.30 -1.85
CA PRO A 248 21.49 25.33 -1.70
C PRO A 248 22.09 24.01 -1.15
N HIS A 249 21.50 23.49 -0.08
CA HIS A 249 21.92 22.29 0.61
C HIS A 249 21.83 21.09 -0.35
N LEU A 250 22.94 20.46 -0.70
CA LEU A 250 22.89 19.27 -1.55
C LEU A 250 22.63 18.06 -0.63
N CYS A 251 21.42 17.51 -0.67
CA CYS A 251 21.01 16.43 0.23
C CYS A 251 21.23 15.08 -0.42
N GLY A 252 22.13 14.28 0.16
CA GLY A 252 22.38 12.93 -0.30
C GLY A 252 21.30 11.95 0.18
N SER A 253 21.24 10.79 -0.45
CA SER A 253 20.35 9.69 -0.04
C SER A 253 20.58 9.17 1.38
N ASP A 254 21.72 9.49 1.99
CA ASP A 254 22.03 9.19 3.39
C ASP A 254 21.54 10.30 4.36
N SER A 255 20.69 11.19 3.86
CA SER A 255 20.11 12.34 4.58
C SER A 255 21.14 13.35 5.10
N LYS A 256 22.40 13.29 4.66
CA LYS A 256 23.42 14.28 5.01
C LYS A 256 23.46 15.39 3.96
N SER A 257 23.87 16.57 4.41
CA SER A 257 24.15 17.69 3.51
C SER A 257 25.58 17.65 3.00
N TYR A 258 25.74 17.91 1.72
CA TYR A 258 27.00 18.00 1.00
C TYR A 258 27.12 19.39 0.37
N CYS A 259 28.35 19.85 0.13
CA CYS A 259 28.56 21.18 -0.46
C CYS A 259 28.71 21.14 -1.98
N THR A 260 29.04 19.97 -2.54
CA THR A 260 29.18 19.78 -3.98
C THR A 260 28.66 18.42 -4.40
N VAL A 261 28.26 18.31 -5.67
CA VAL A 261 27.91 17.03 -6.30
C VAL A 261 29.05 16.01 -6.18
N CYS A 262 30.30 16.46 -6.31
CA CYS A 262 31.48 15.60 -6.14
C CYS A 262 31.49 14.96 -4.75
N GLN A 263 31.36 15.77 -3.69
CA GLN A 263 31.37 15.27 -2.32
C GLN A 263 30.26 14.25 -2.07
N ALA A 264 29.02 14.57 -2.49
CA ALA A 264 27.91 13.64 -2.39
C ALA A 264 28.22 12.33 -3.11
N CYS A 265 28.59 12.39 -4.39
CA CYS A 265 28.80 11.17 -5.18
C CYS A 265 30.10 10.41 -4.87
N SER A 266 31.08 11.05 -4.24
CA SER A 266 32.29 10.39 -3.73
C SER A 266 32.02 9.52 -2.51
N ASN A 267 30.96 9.82 -1.74
CA ASN A 267 30.56 8.98 -0.62
C ASN A 267 29.82 7.73 -1.16
N PRO A 268 30.34 6.50 -0.96
CA PRO A 268 29.70 5.28 -1.45
C PRO A 268 28.30 5.04 -0.86
N GLU A 269 27.96 5.64 0.28
CA GLU A 269 26.62 5.54 0.90
C GLU A 269 25.56 6.41 0.20
N VAL A 270 25.98 7.34 -0.66
CA VAL A 270 25.08 8.25 -1.38
C VAL A 270 24.80 7.69 -2.76
N ALA A 271 23.60 7.18 -2.99
CA ALA A 271 23.15 6.69 -4.30
C ALA A 271 22.68 7.83 -5.22
N TRP A 272 22.04 8.85 -4.64
CA TRP A 272 21.49 10.01 -5.33
C TRP A 272 21.61 11.25 -4.46
N TYR A 273 21.46 12.42 -5.08
CA TYR A 273 21.39 13.70 -4.37
C TYR A 273 20.26 14.59 -4.89
N GLU A 274 19.80 15.54 -4.08
CA GLU A 274 18.82 16.56 -4.48
C GLU A 274 19.28 17.96 -4.02
N MET A 275 18.95 19.00 -4.77
CA MET A 275 19.28 20.38 -4.40
C MET A 275 18.19 20.99 -3.50
N SER A 276 18.53 21.10 -2.21
CA SER A 276 17.87 21.71 -1.05
C SER A 276 17.85 23.25 -0.91
N ASP A 277 16.74 23.99 -1.01
CA ASP A 277 16.74 25.38 -0.43
C ASP A 277 16.76 25.39 1.11
N ASN A 278 16.38 24.29 1.75
CA ASN A 278 16.36 24.10 3.20
C ASN A 278 17.42 23.08 3.63
N PRO A 279 17.88 23.11 4.90
CA PRO A 279 18.77 22.08 5.46
C PRO A 279 18.21 20.69 5.21
N CYS A 280 19.09 19.72 4.93
CA CYS A 280 18.67 18.34 4.74
C CYS A 280 18.00 17.85 6.01
N GLU A 281 16.73 17.48 5.90
CA GLU A 281 16.00 16.85 7.00
C GLU A 281 16.66 15.50 7.27
N SER A 282 17.47 15.42 8.32
CA SER A 282 18.03 14.15 8.74
C SER A 282 16.88 13.22 9.14
N GLU A 283 16.83 12.00 8.59
CA GLU A 283 15.92 10.93 9.03
C GLU A 283 16.02 10.67 10.55
N ASP A 284 17.10 11.10 11.21
CA ASP A 284 17.23 11.10 12.67
C ASP A 284 16.12 11.86 13.40
N SER A 285 15.44 12.82 12.74
CA SER A 285 14.25 13.50 13.27
C SER A 285 13.05 12.56 13.47
N LEU A 286 13.05 11.39 12.80
CA LEU A 286 12.07 10.34 12.95
C LEU A 286 12.48 9.28 13.96
N SER A 287 13.69 9.31 14.53
CA SER A 287 14.10 8.36 15.59
C SER A 287 13.86 8.97 16.98
N ILE A 288 13.41 8.16 17.94
CA ILE A 288 13.21 8.64 19.31
C ILE A 288 14.57 8.99 19.92
N THR A 289 14.69 10.19 20.46
CA THR A 289 15.93 10.62 21.10
C THR A 289 16.10 9.97 22.48
N LYS A 290 17.34 9.88 22.97
CA LYS A 290 17.60 9.40 24.35
C LYS A 290 16.89 10.25 25.40
N GLN A 291 16.75 11.55 25.16
CA GLN A 291 16.04 12.46 26.05
C GLN A 291 14.54 12.13 26.09
N GLU A 292 13.90 11.93 24.94
CA GLU A 292 12.49 11.54 24.87
C GLU A 292 12.23 10.19 25.53
N LEU A 293 13.13 9.21 25.34
CA LEU A 293 13.10 7.94 26.05
C LEU A 293 13.20 8.11 27.57
N GLN A 294 14.09 8.99 28.06
CA GLN A 294 14.22 9.28 29.49
C GLN A 294 13.03 10.05 30.07
N GLN A 295 12.41 10.91 29.25
CA GLN A 295 11.25 11.70 29.61
C GLN A 295 9.95 10.88 29.58
N GLY A 296 9.94 9.74 28.88
CA GLY A 296 8.80 8.82 28.78
C GLY A 296 7.67 9.33 27.88
N TRP A 297 7.89 10.40 27.12
CA TRP A 297 6.94 10.94 26.15
C TRP A 297 7.60 11.88 25.12
N TYR A 298 6.95 12.07 23.97
CA TYR A 298 7.26 13.13 23.00
C TYR A 298 6.00 13.63 22.27
N TRP A 299 6.08 14.84 21.74
CA TRP A 299 5.00 15.42 20.92
C TRP A 299 5.02 14.87 19.50
N GLY A 300 3.85 14.51 18.99
CA GLY A 300 3.68 13.99 17.64
C GLY A 300 2.27 13.47 17.44
N SER A 301 1.79 13.49 16.20
CA SER A 301 0.48 12.91 15.88
C SER A 301 0.48 11.38 16.04
N SER A 302 -0.71 10.77 16.03
CA SER A 302 -0.87 9.30 16.04
C SER A 302 -0.22 8.59 14.86
N LEU A 303 0.28 9.34 13.89
CA LEU A 303 0.93 8.85 12.67
C LEU A 303 2.46 9.09 12.70
N GLN A 304 2.93 9.95 13.59
CA GLN A 304 4.35 10.30 13.75
C GLN A 304 5.01 9.47 14.86
N LYS A 305 4.74 8.16 14.90
CA LYS A 305 5.44 7.29 15.85
C LYS A 305 6.91 7.18 15.40
N LYS A 306 7.79 7.83 16.15
CA LYS A 306 9.24 7.81 15.89
C LYS A 306 9.78 6.37 15.94
N SER A 307 10.69 6.04 15.02
CA SER A 307 11.44 4.78 15.02
C SER A 307 12.20 4.59 16.34
N GLY A 308 12.15 3.38 16.90
CA GLY A 308 12.71 3.09 18.22
C GLY A 308 11.80 3.44 19.41
N THR A 309 10.63 4.05 19.19
CA THR A 309 9.63 4.21 20.25
C THR A 309 9.20 2.84 20.77
N PRO A 310 9.26 2.58 22.10
CA PRO A 310 8.85 1.30 22.65
C PRO A 310 7.42 0.89 22.24
N SER A 311 7.21 -0.41 22.09
CA SER A 311 5.97 -0.95 21.52
C SER A 311 4.75 -0.72 22.42
N ASP A 312 4.98 -0.59 23.73
CA ASP A 312 3.97 -0.37 24.76
C ASP A 312 3.56 1.11 24.91
N TRP A 313 4.26 2.04 24.26
CA TRP A 313 3.86 3.45 24.27
C TRP A 313 2.53 3.64 23.51
N VAL A 314 1.67 4.46 24.11
CA VAL A 314 0.33 4.80 23.62
C VAL A 314 0.30 6.24 23.12
N PHE A 315 -0.63 6.51 22.21
CA PHE A 315 -0.92 7.87 21.74
C PHE A 315 -2.10 8.45 22.53
N SER A 316 -1.94 9.69 23.00
CA SER A 316 -3.02 10.49 23.58
C SER A 316 -3.18 11.78 22.79
N GLY A 317 -4.39 12.06 22.33
CA GLY A 317 -4.68 13.26 21.57
C GLY A 317 -6.09 13.78 21.79
N SER A 318 -6.21 15.11 21.82
CA SER A 318 -7.48 15.84 21.88
C SER A 318 -7.79 16.57 20.56
N GLY A 319 -6.93 16.40 19.54
CA GLY A 319 -7.01 17.12 18.28
C GLY A 319 -6.50 18.56 18.39
N SER A 320 -5.57 18.81 19.32
CA SER A 320 -4.98 20.13 19.55
C SER A 320 -3.45 20.05 19.66
N ARG A 321 -2.78 21.13 20.08
CA ARG A 321 -1.31 21.18 20.26
C ARG A 321 -0.78 20.26 21.38
N SER A 322 -1.63 19.42 21.95
CA SER A 322 -1.35 18.52 23.08
C SER A 322 -1.37 17.03 22.69
N ASP A 323 -1.17 16.71 21.41
CA ASP A 323 -1.13 15.34 20.90
C ASP A 323 0.29 14.74 21.02
N CYS A 324 0.41 13.59 21.68
CA CYS A 324 1.68 13.02 22.12
C CYS A 324 1.70 11.48 22.11
N TRP A 325 2.90 10.93 22.00
CA TRP A 325 3.21 9.52 22.31
C TRP A 325 3.86 9.44 23.69
N HIS A 326 3.45 8.47 24.51
CA HIS A 326 3.97 8.34 25.87
C HIS A 326 3.90 6.91 26.42
N GLU A 327 4.69 6.63 27.44
CA GLU A 327 4.59 5.42 28.26
C GLU A 327 3.21 5.31 28.94
N PRO A 328 2.65 4.10 29.13
CA PRO A 328 1.33 3.92 29.75
C PRO A 328 1.14 4.59 31.13
N SER A 329 2.22 4.75 31.90
CA SER A 329 2.22 5.41 33.23
C SER A 329 2.51 6.91 33.21
N SER A 330 2.88 7.47 32.04
CA SER A 330 3.24 8.87 31.89
C SER A 330 2.03 9.69 31.43
N LEU A 331 1.93 10.94 31.88
CA LEU A 331 0.94 11.90 31.39
C LEU A 331 1.64 12.92 30.51
N CYS A 332 1.06 13.21 29.35
CA CYS A 332 1.56 14.29 28.50
C CYS A 332 1.38 15.61 29.22
N THR A 333 2.51 16.16 29.68
CA THR A 333 2.51 17.40 30.44
C THR A 333 2.43 18.53 29.43
N LEU A 334 1.35 19.31 29.46
CA LEU A 334 1.28 20.58 28.73
C LEU A 334 2.50 21.41 29.13
N MET A 335 3.23 21.96 28.16
CA MET A 335 4.28 22.92 28.51
C MET A 335 3.61 24.07 29.28
N PRO A 336 4.21 24.54 30.38
CA PRO A 336 3.78 25.80 30.97
C PRO A 336 3.90 26.89 29.90
N ASP A 337 2.82 27.62 29.68
CA ASP A 337 2.73 28.73 28.71
C ASP A 337 3.82 29.78 28.89
#